data_AF-A0A9P7APC5-F1
#
_entry.id   AF-A0A9P7APC5-F1
#
_cell.length_a   1.000
_cell.length_b   1.000
_cell.length_c   1.000
_cell.angle_alpha   90.00
_cell.angle_beta   90.00
_cell.angle_gamma   90.00
#
_symmetry.space_group_name_H-M   'P 1'
#
loop_
_entity.id
_entity.type
_entity.pdbx_description
1 polymer ?
#
loop_
_entity_poly.entity_id
_entity_poly.type
_entity_poly.pdbx_seq_one_letter_code
_entity_poly.pdbx_strand_id
1 'polypeptide(L)'
;GQTRSQRLFSISTGIDPRSLTFQNSDEFYLFMEMRAEFKWLSYQMTSKRWVLATEEYNRRLIKKKGQSVVQKNPQALLRALGDIEPKLMSKITKNDY
;
A
#
# COMPACT_ATOMS: atom_id res chain seq x y z
N GLY A 1 -16.45 -4.92 11.09
CA GLY A 1 -16.68 -6.26 10.49
C GLY A 1 -16.74 -6.14 8.98
N GLN A 2 -16.40 -7.21 8.23
CA GLN A 2 -16.43 -7.18 6.75
C GLN A 2 -17.86 -7.02 6.22
N THR A 3 -18.03 -6.24 5.15
CA THR A 3 -19.31 -6.10 4.44
C THR A 3 -19.66 -7.40 3.69
N ARG A 4 -20.93 -7.56 3.28
CA ARG A 4 -21.36 -8.76 2.52
C ARG A 4 -20.54 -8.95 1.23
N SER A 5 -20.27 -7.87 0.50
CA SER A 5 -19.46 -7.91 -0.73
C SER A 5 -18.00 -8.28 -0.45
N GLN A 6 -17.42 -7.79 0.66
CA GLN A 6 -16.05 -8.16 1.08
C GLN A 6 -15.95 -9.65 1.43
N ARG A 7 -16.97 -10.22 2.08
CA ARG A 7 -17.02 -11.67 2.36
C ARG A 7 -17.12 -12.49 1.08
N LEU A 8 -18.01 -12.12 0.16
CA LEU A 8 -18.13 -12.81 -1.14
C LEU A 8 -16.82 -12.73 -1.93
N PHE A 9 -16.18 -11.57 -1.98
CA PHE A 9 -14.86 -11.40 -2.61
C PHE A 9 -13.80 -12.30 -1.97
N SER A 10 -13.75 -12.35 -0.63
CA SER A 10 -12.79 -13.20 0.09
C SER A 10 -13.02 -14.68 -0.19
N ILE A 11 -14.28 -15.12 -0.27
CA ILE A 11 -14.63 -16.51 -0.59
C ILE A 11 -14.27 -16.84 -2.04
N SER A 12 -14.57 -15.94 -2.98
CA SER A 12 -14.36 -16.22 -4.41
C SER A 12 -12.89 -16.13 -4.85
N THR A 13 -12.09 -15.28 -4.22
CA THR A 13 -10.69 -15.03 -4.61
C THR A 13 -9.65 -15.61 -3.66
N GLY A 14 -10.05 -15.98 -2.44
CA GLY A 14 -9.12 -16.34 -1.36
C GLY A 14 -8.32 -15.16 -0.80
N ILE A 15 -8.52 -13.94 -1.30
CA ILE A 15 -7.78 -12.75 -0.88
C ILE A 15 -8.55 -12.04 0.24
N ASP A 16 -7.89 -11.79 1.38
CA ASP A 16 -8.45 -10.93 2.42
C ASP A 16 -8.57 -9.49 1.90
N PRO A 17 -9.77 -8.88 1.83
CA PRO A 17 -9.95 -7.50 1.35
C PRO A 17 -9.10 -6.47 2.10
N ARG A 18 -8.73 -6.74 3.35
CA ARG A 18 -7.88 -5.85 4.17
C ARG A 18 -6.42 -5.82 3.70
N SER A 19 -5.98 -6.82 2.93
CA SER A 19 -4.65 -6.84 2.30
C SER A 19 -4.52 -5.83 1.16
N LEU A 20 -5.65 -5.38 0.59
CA LEU A 20 -5.72 -4.52 -0.58
C LEU A 20 -5.69 -3.02 -0.27
N THR A 21 -5.74 -2.66 1.01
CA THR A 21 -5.84 -1.28 1.50
C THR A 21 -5.01 -1.09 2.76
N PHE A 22 -4.58 0.15 3.03
CA PHE A 22 -4.01 0.51 4.32
C PHE A 22 -5.14 0.78 5.32
N GLN A 23 -5.07 0.17 6.49
CA GLN A 23 -6.15 0.19 7.49
C GLN A 23 -5.97 1.31 8.53
N ASN A 24 -4.76 1.81 8.70
CA ASN A 24 -4.41 2.79 9.72
C ASN A 24 -3.32 3.75 9.23
N SER A 25 -3.16 4.85 9.95
CA SER A 25 -2.14 5.87 9.69
C SER A 25 -0.72 5.30 9.71
N ASP A 26 -0.41 4.35 10.59
CA ASP A 26 0.96 3.83 10.73
C ASP A 26 1.40 3.03 9.50
N GLU A 27 0.49 2.25 8.91
CA GLU A 27 0.73 1.56 7.63
C GLU A 27 0.99 2.57 6.52
N PHE A 28 0.20 3.63 6.46
CA PHE A 28 0.40 4.72 5.50
C PHE A 28 1.73 5.45 5.71
N TYR A 29 2.10 5.76 6.94
CA TYR A 29 3.37 6.42 7.26
C TYR A 29 4.57 5.52 6.94
N LEU A 30 4.50 4.22 7.26
CA LEU A 30 5.53 3.26 6.86
C LEU A 30 5.67 3.21 5.33
N PHE A 31 4.55 3.24 4.61
CA PHE A 31 4.57 3.30 3.15
C PHE A 31 5.26 4.57 2.65
N MET A 32 4.97 5.73 3.25
CA MET A 32 5.59 7.00 2.89
C MET A 32 7.09 7.05 3.20
N GLU A 33 7.51 6.52 4.35
CA GLU A 33 8.92 6.37 4.72
C GLU A 33 9.66 5.52 3.69
N MET A 34 9.13 4.33 3.38
CA MET A 34 9.73 3.43 2.40
C MET A 34 9.72 4.00 0.98
N ARG A 35 8.65 4.68 0.58
CA ARG A 35 8.58 5.38 -0.70
C ARG A 35 9.70 6.40 -0.82
N ALA A 36 9.97 7.17 0.24
CA ALA A 36 11.06 8.14 0.25
C ALA A 36 12.44 7.45 0.20
N GLU A 37 12.63 6.39 0.98
CA GLU A 37 13.88 5.62 1.05
C GLU A 37 14.24 4.97 -0.30
N PHE A 38 13.28 4.27 -0.91
CA PHE A 38 13.48 3.52 -2.15
C PHE A 38 13.11 4.31 -3.40
N LYS A 39 12.71 5.58 -3.24
CA LYS A 39 12.31 6.49 -4.33
C LYS A 39 11.28 5.85 -5.26
N TRP A 40 10.22 5.27 -4.69
CA TRP A 40 9.17 4.66 -5.50
C TRP A 40 8.41 5.72 -6.30
N LEU A 41 8.46 5.56 -7.62
CA LEU A 41 7.78 6.40 -8.62
C LEU A 41 7.03 5.49 -9.59
N SER A 42 5.78 5.82 -9.92
CA SER A 42 4.88 4.93 -10.66
C SER A 42 5.46 4.44 -11.97
N TYR A 43 6.10 5.34 -12.74
CA TYR A 43 6.71 5.02 -14.03
C TYR A 43 7.94 4.09 -13.94
N GLN A 44 8.54 3.94 -12.75
CA GLN A 44 9.68 3.05 -12.52
C GLN A 44 9.28 1.70 -11.89
N MET A 45 8.03 1.54 -11.49
CA MET A 45 7.55 0.41 -10.72
C MET A 45 6.82 -0.60 -11.61
N THR A 46 7.57 -1.55 -12.15
CA THR A 46 7.02 -2.70 -12.87
C THR A 46 6.32 -3.68 -11.93
N SER A 47 5.48 -4.58 -12.45
CA SER A 47 4.78 -5.59 -11.64
C SER A 47 5.73 -6.42 -10.77
N LYS A 48 6.91 -6.79 -11.30
CA LYS A 48 7.94 -7.52 -10.53
C LYS A 48 8.52 -6.66 -9.39
N ARG A 49 8.76 -5.38 -9.63
CA ARG A 49 9.25 -4.45 -8.59
C ARG A 49 8.22 -4.24 -7.49
N TRP A 50 6.93 -4.22 -7.83
CA TRP A 50 5.87 -4.15 -6.83
C TRP A 50 5.82 -5.37 -5.91
N VAL A 51 6.05 -6.58 -6.45
CA VAL A 51 6.15 -7.79 -5.61
C VAL A 51 7.27 -7.65 -4.59
N LEU A 52 8.49 -7.32 -5.03
CA LEU A 52 9.66 -7.14 -4.15
C LEU A 52 9.46 -6.02 -3.12
N ALA A 53 8.92 -4.87 -3.55
CA ALA A 53 8.61 -3.76 -2.66
C ALA A 53 7.57 -4.15 -1.60
N THR A 54 6.59 -4.97 -1.97
CA THR A 54 5.54 -5.45 -1.06
C THR A 54 6.08 -6.46 -0.07
N GLU A 55 6.95 -7.37 -0.49
CA GLU A 55 7.64 -8.31 0.41
C GLU A 55 8.44 -7.54 1.47
N GLU A 56 9.22 -6.55 1.05
CA GLU A 56 10.01 -5.73 1.96
C GLU A 56 9.11 -4.86 2.88
N TYR A 57 8.00 -4.35 2.36
CA TYR A 57 7.02 -3.62 3.16
C TYR A 57 6.38 -4.51 4.23
N ASN A 58 5.94 -5.72 3.85
CA ASN A 58 5.35 -6.69 4.78
C ASN A 58 6.34 -7.13 5.85
N ARG A 59 7.60 -7.33 5.49
CA ARG A 59 8.68 -7.65 6.45
C ARG A 59 8.82 -6.54 7.51
N ARG A 60 8.83 -5.27 7.09
CA ARG A 60 8.91 -4.14 8.03
C ARG A 60 7.64 -3.97 8.85
N LEU A 61 6.47 -4.20 8.25
CA LEU A 61 5.17 -4.12 8.92
C LEU A 61 5.08 -5.16 10.05
N ILE A 62 5.47 -6.41 9.77
CA ILE A 62 5.54 -7.49 10.76
C ILE A 62 6.52 -7.14 11.87
N LYS A 63 7.68 -6.54 11.55
CA LYS A 63 8.65 -6.09 12.55
C LYS A 63 8.08 -5.00 13.47
N LYS A 64 7.27 -4.08 12.94
CA LYS A 64 6.73 -2.92 13.69
C LYS A 64 5.49 -3.26 14.51
N LYS A 65 4.62 -4.16 14.02
CA LYS A 65 3.32 -4.46 14.63
C LYS A 65 3.11 -5.92 15.05
N GLY A 66 4.07 -6.80 14.79
CA GLY A 66 4.02 -8.23 15.11
C GLY A 66 3.40 -9.10 14.01
N GLN A 67 3.41 -10.42 14.24
CA GLN A 67 3.01 -11.43 13.26
C GLN A 67 1.50 -11.49 12.97
N SER A 68 0.65 -10.90 13.82
CA SER A 68 -0.81 -10.92 13.65
C SER A 68 -1.32 -9.95 12.57
N VAL A 69 -0.44 -9.12 12.00
CA VAL A 69 -0.85 -8.13 11.00
C VAL A 69 -1.10 -8.76 9.63
N VAL A 70 -2.19 -8.29 9.00
CA VAL A 70 -2.55 -8.67 7.63
C VAL A 70 -1.51 -8.12 6.67
N GLN A 71 -0.79 -9.04 6.03
CA GLN A 71 0.16 -8.72 4.97
C GLN A 71 -0.54 -8.06 3.78
N LYS A 72 0.14 -7.10 3.17
CA LYS A 72 -0.38 -6.34 2.04
C LYS A 72 -0.10 -7.05 0.73
N ASN A 73 -1.03 -6.86 -0.19
CA ASN A 73 -0.90 -7.26 -1.57
C ASN A 73 -0.27 -6.12 -2.38
N PRO A 74 0.47 -6.41 -3.48
CA PRO A 74 1.04 -5.37 -4.35
C PRO A 74 0.05 -4.31 -4.82
N GLN A 75 -1.22 -4.70 -5.02
CA GLN A 75 -2.30 -3.80 -5.39
C GLN A 75 -2.54 -2.68 -4.36
N ALA A 76 -2.21 -2.88 -3.09
CA ALA A 76 -2.37 -1.88 -2.04
C ALA A 76 -1.35 -0.74 -2.20
N LEU A 77 -0.08 -1.09 -2.41
CA LEU A 77 1.00 -0.11 -2.58
C LEU A 77 0.84 0.65 -3.90
N LEU A 78 0.45 -0.05 -4.98
CA LEU A 78 0.19 0.56 -6.28
C LEU A 78 -0.93 1.60 -6.18
N ARG A 79 -2.06 1.25 -5.56
CA ARG A 79 -3.18 2.19 -5.36
C ARG A 79 -2.76 3.39 -4.51
N ALA A 80 -2.06 3.16 -3.41
CA ALA A 80 -1.61 4.24 -2.56
C ALA A 80 -0.66 5.20 -3.28
N LEU A 81 0.24 4.69 -4.13
CA LEU A 81 1.10 5.54 -4.94
C LEU A 81 0.28 6.34 -5.96
N GLY A 82 -0.66 5.68 -6.64
CA GLY A 82 -1.58 6.32 -7.58
C GLY A 82 -2.47 7.40 -6.96
N ASP A 83 -2.79 7.30 -5.67
CA ASP A 83 -3.54 8.32 -4.94
C ASP A 83 -2.68 9.51 -4.49
N ILE A 84 -1.39 9.28 -4.20
CA ILE A 84 -0.49 10.29 -3.65
C ILE A 84 0.16 11.13 -4.74
N GLU A 85 0.61 10.52 -5.84
CA GLU A 85 1.31 11.23 -6.90
C GLU A 85 0.48 12.40 -7.48
N PRO A 86 -0.82 12.24 -7.81
CA PRO A 86 -1.63 13.36 -8.30
C PRO A 86 -1.82 14.46 -7.25
N LYS A 87 -1.97 14.09 -5.97
CA LYS A 87 -2.09 15.06 -4.87
C LYS A 87 -0.83 15.90 -4.72
N LEU A 88 0.34 15.26 -4.83
CA LEU A 88 1.62 15.94 -4.78
C LEU A 88 1.82 16.86 -5.99
N MET A 89 1.50 16.39 -7.20
CA MET A 89 1.60 17.22 -8.41
C MET A 89 0.66 18.44 -8.33
N SER A 90 -0.58 18.26 -7.87
CA SER A 90 -1.54 19.35 -7.66
C SER A 90 -1.02 20.40 -6.67
N LYS A 91 -0.41 19.98 -5.57
CA LYS A 91 0.23 20.88 -4.59
C LYS A 91 1.38 21.68 -5.20
N ILE A 92 2.26 21.02 -5.95
CA ILE A 92 3.39 21.67 -6.64
C ILE A 92 2.87 22.71 -7.64
N THR A 93 1.87 22.38 -8.44
CA THR A 93 1.26 23.31 -9.40
C THR A 93 0.62 24.52 -8.71
N LYS A 94 0.08 24.33 -7.51
CA LYS A 94 -0.55 25.40 -6.70
C LYS A 94 0.44 26.16 -5.82
N ASN A 95 1.73 25.78 -5.82
CA ASN A 95 2.75 26.33 -4.92
C ASN A 95 2.37 26.20 -3.42
N ASP A 96 1.63 25.14 -3.09
CA ASP A 96 1.06 24.85 -1.76
C ASP A 96 1.77 23.64 -1.13
N TYR A 97 2.87 23.91 -0.42
CA TYR A 97 3.81 22.92 0.12
C TYR A 97 3.31 22.30 1.43
#